data_AF-A0A7R8WFL1-F1
#
_entry.id   AF-A0A7R8WFL1-F1
#
_cell.length_a   1.000
_cell.length_b   1.000
_cell.length_c   1.000
_cell.angle_alpha   90.00
_cell.angle_beta   90.00
_cell.angle_gamma   90.00
#
_symmetry.space_group_name_H-M   'P 1'
#
loop_
_entity.id
_entity.type
_entity.pdbx_description
1 polymer ?
#
loop_
_entity_poly.entity_id
_entity_poly.type
_entity_poly.pdbx_seq_one_letter_code
_entity_poly.pdbx_strand_id
1 'polypeptide(L)'
;MSLIDTITRTMLVKPHPAGYPFIGGALALTILFLLLWEPLGVLMLILTLFVVYFFRDPVRSVPQKEGLVIAPADGRIISITPDQSLPDELGDDLDEEENFTKIKLDKASEENERSLALIKTDQDKYVGVSQIAGLIARRIITTLKEEENVTVGNRFGLIRFGSRTDIYLPKGVNAQAQVTTSRPSTLGTQQHPAKEKESNETMTKTTLKTITPKTKTKKQAIEEHGSHLGLHKLVPNVITLMALAAGLTSIQFAIDGLWERAVIAIVIAAVLDVLDGATARLLNAQSKFGAELDSLSDFLAFGVAPATIMYLWVLEESGKIGWIAMLVFAVASAMRLARYNITPTPKTGVWSKGFFAGVPAPAGAGMAFLPIFIWLMAPNYFESFAVANILVGLWLMFCAGMMVSRIPTWSTKQLKIKSNMAMPLLAFIAVMIAALIQAPWPTLTIMSITYIATIPFSIRHFQKIVKESKEKIDLGDLALGVSDGISDHDE
;
A
#
# COMPACT_ATOMS: atom_id res chain seq x y z
N MET A 1 -27.92 -7.60 -39.23
CA MET A 1 -26.65 -7.68 -38.46
C MET A 1 -26.96 -8.46 -37.19
N SER A 2 -26.27 -9.56 -36.89
CA SER A 2 -26.59 -10.39 -35.72
C SER A 2 -26.13 -9.71 -34.43
N LEU A 3 -26.84 -9.93 -33.31
CA LEU A 3 -26.48 -9.38 -32.00
C LEU A 3 -25.04 -9.76 -31.60
N ILE A 4 -24.62 -10.96 -32.01
CA ILE A 4 -23.29 -11.52 -31.81
C ILE A 4 -22.25 -10.66 -32.54
N ASP A 5 -22.50 -10.30 -33.80
CA ASP A 5 -21.56 -9.51 -34.61
C ASP A 5 -21.38 -8.07 -34.05
N THR A 6 -22.44 -7.51 -33.48
CA THR A 6 -22.40 -6.22 -32.75
C THR A 6 -21.61 -6.34 -31.45
N ILE A 7 -21.82 -7.40 -30.66
CA ILE A 7 -21.10 -7.63 -29.40
C ILE A 7 -19.62 -7.91 -29.68
N THR A 8 -19.29 -8.76 -30.65
CA THR A 8 -17.91 -9.11 -30.97
C THR A 8 -17.13 -7.89 -31.49
N ARG A 9 -17.74 -7.03 -32.31
CA ARG A 9 -17.07 -5.81 -32.82
C ARG A 9 -16.99 -4.67 -31.80
N THR A 10 -17.90 -4.60 -30.84
CA THR A 10 -17.94 -3.51 -29.83
C THR A 10 -17.21 -3.87 -28.54
N MET A 11 -17.23 -5.15 -28.13
CA MET A 11 -16.64 -5.63 -26.89
C MET A 11 -15.33 -6.39 -27.09
N LEU A 12 -15.14 -7.07 -28.23
CA LEU A 12 -14.00 -7.98 -28.48
C LEU A 12 -13.00 -7.34 -29.46
N VAL A 13 -12.59 -6.12 -29.13
CA VAL A 13 -11.55 -5.39 -29.85
C VAL A 13 -10.18 -5.78 -29.28
N LYS A 14 -9.17 -5.91 -30.14
CA LYS A 14 -7.80 -6.24 -29.72
C LYS A 14 -7.30 -5.27 -28.65
N PRO A 15 -6.74 -5.76 -27.52
CA PRO A 15 -6.12 -4.89 -26.53
C PRO A 15 -4.92 -4.14 -27.10
N HIS A 16 -4.70 -2.92 -26.61
CA HIS A 16 -3.53 -2.13 -26.94
C HIS A 16 -2.24 -2.88 -26.56
N PRO A 17 -1.15 -2.80 -27.35
CA PRO A 17 0.11 -3.50 -27.06
C PRO A 17 0.66 -3.28 -25.65
N ALA A 18 0.51 -2.06 -25.11
CA ALA A 18 0.92 -1.75 -23.74
C ALA A 18 0.12 -2.46 -22.64
N GLY A 19 -1.05 -3.03 -22.96
CA GLY A 19 -1.92 -3.74 -22.02
C GLY A 19 -1.53 -5.21 -21.79
N TYR A 20 -0.80 -5.84 -22.72
CA TYR A 20 -0.46 -7.27 -22.63
C TYR A 20 0.29 -7.67 -21.34
N PRO A 21 1.27 -6.90 -20.83
CA PRO A 21 1.92 -7.24 -19.56
C PRO A 21 0.95 -7.25 -18.37
N PHE A 22 -0.02 -6.33 -18.34
CA PHE A 22 -1.02 -6.24 -17.27
C PHE A 22 -2.05 -7.37 -17.36
N ILE A 23 -2.50 -7.69 -18.58
CA ILE A 23 -3.41 -8.81 -18.83
C ILE A 23 -2.73 -10.13 -18.45
N GLY A 24 -1.46 -10.32 -18.85
CA GLY A 24 -0.68 -11.51 -18.50
C GLY A 24 -0.51 -11.67 -16.98
N GLY A 25 -0.18 -10.59 -16.28
CA GLY A 25 -0.08 -10.59 -14.81
C GLY A 25 -1.41 -10.91 -14.12
N ALA A 26 -2.52 -10.29 -14.55
CA ALA A 26 -3.84 -10.54 -14.01
C ALA A 26 -4.30 -12.00 -14.23
N LEU A 27 -4.00 -12.55 -15.41
CA LEU A 27 -4.32 -13.94 -15.75
C LEU A 27 -3.49 -14.92 -14.93
N ALA A 28 -2.19 -14.67 -14.72
CA ALA A 28 -1.35 -15.49 -13.85
C ALA A 28 -1.86 -15.49 -12.41
N LEU A 29 -2.26 -14.33 -11.89
CA LEU A 29 -2.86 -14.22 -10.56
C LEU A 29 -4.19 -14.97 -10.47
N THR A 30 -5.03 -14.87 -11.51
CA THR A 30 -6.31 -15.59 -11.59
C THR A 30 -6.10 -17.10 -11.54
N ILE A 31 -5.13 -17.63 -12.29
CA ILE A 31 -4.79 -19.07 -12.25
C ILE A 31 -4.29 -19.46 -10.86
N LEU A 32 -3.37 -18.68 -10.28
CA LEU A 32 -2.86 -18.95 -8.94
C LEU A 32 -3.98 -19.02 -7.89
N PHE A 33 -4.90 -18.06 -7.92
CA PHE A 33 -6.00 -17.99 -6.96
C PHE A 33 -7.08 -19.04 -7.22
N LEU A 34 -7.35 -19.41 -8.48
CA LEU A 34 -8.23 -20.55 -8.77
C LEU A 34 -7.65 -21.87 -8.23
N LEU A 35 -6.32 -22.03 -8.22
CA LEU A 35 -5.65 -23.23 -7.68
C LEU A 35 -5.60 -23.26 -6.15
N LEU A 36 -5.53 -22.11 -5.48
CA LEU A 36 -5.48 -22.02 -4.02
C LEU A 36 -6.87 -21.99 -3.38
N TRP A 37 -7.81 -21.22 -3.95
CA TRP A 37 -9.15 -21.00 -3.41
C TRP A 37 -10.14 -20.50 -4.47
N GLU A 38 -11.03 -21.38 -4.92
CA GLU A 38 -11.96 -21.13 -6.04
C GLU A 38 -12.74 -19.80 -5.99
N PRO A 39 -13.36 -19.39 -4.85
CA PRO A 39 -14.15 -18.15 -4.80
C PRO A 39 -13.30 -16.90 -5.09
N LEU A 40 -12.07 -16.88 -4.59
CA LEU A 40 -11.14 -15.78 -4.82
C LEU A 40 -10.61 -15.78 -6.26
N GLY A 41 -10.44 -16.96 -6.85
CA GLY A 41 -10.13 -17.13 -8.27
C GLY A 41 -11.20 -16.56 -9.20
N VAL A 42 -12.49 -16.77 -8.91
CA VAL A 42 -13.60 -16.19 -9.70
C VAL A 42 -13.61 -14.66 -9.60
N LEU A 43 -13.36 -14.11 -8.41
CA LEU A 43 -13.23 -12.66 -8.24
C LEU A 43 -12.09 -12.08 -9.09
N MET A 44 -10.93 -12.77 -9.09
CA MET A 44 -9.79 -12.39 -9.92
C MET A 44 -10.04 -12.54 -11.42
N LEU A 45 -10.87 -13.50 -11.82
CA LEU A 45 -11.30 -13.66 -13.21
C LEU A 45 -12.13 -12.45 -13.67
N ILE A 46 -13.06 -11.98 -12.84
CA ILE A 46 -13.85 -10.75 -13.13
C ILE A 46 -12.92 -9.56 -13.29
N LEU A 47 -11.92 -9.42 -12.41
CA LEU A 47 -10.92 -8.35 -12.52
C LEU A 47 -10.09 -8.47 -13.81
N THR A 48 -9.69 -9.68 -14.20
CA THR A 48 -8.95 -9.92 -15.45
C THR A 48 -9.77 -9.56 -16.68
N LEU A 49 -11.06 -9.92 -16.70
CA LEU A 49 -11.97 -9.50 -17.77
C LEU A 49 -12.13 -7.98 -17.82
N PHE A 50 -12.17 -7.31 -16.67
CA PHE A 50 -12.17 -5.85 -16.58
C PHE A 50 -10.87 -5.25 -17.16
N VAL A 51 -9.71 -5.82 -16.85
CA VAL A 51 -8.41 -5.37 -17.39
C VAL A 51 -8.37 -5.52 -18.91
N VAL A 52 -8.85 -6.64 -19.45
CA VAL A 52 -8.96 -6.85 -20.90
C VAL A 52 -9.88 -5.81 -21.54
N TYR A 53 -11.06 -5.58 -20.95
CA TYR A 53 -12.01 -4.58 -21.42
C TYR A 53 -11.42 -3.16 -21.35
N PHE A 54 -10.67 -2.84 -20.30
CA PHE A 54 -10.06 -1.53 -20.09
C PHE A 54 -9.00 -1.20 -21.15
N PHE A 55 -8.19 -2.19 -21.55
CA PHE A 55 -7.14 -1.99 -22.55
C PHE A 55 -7.62 -2.13 -24.00
N ARG A 56 -8.93 -2.24 -24.26
CA ARG A 56 -9.48 -2.30 -25.62
C ARG A 56 -9.13 -1.03 -26.41
N ASP A 57 -8.70 -1.19 -27.67
CA ASP A 57 -8.33 -0.07 -28.55
C ASP A 57 -9.23 -0.02 -29.81
N PRO A 58 -10.44 0.54 -29.72
CA PRO A 58 -11.38 0.60 -30.84
C PRO A 58 -10.89 1.52 -31.95
N VAL A 59 -11.14 1.13 -33.19
CA VAL A 59 -10.86 1.98 -34.35
C VAL A 59 -11.75 3.21 -34.29
N ARG A 60 -11.16 4.41 -34.27
CA ARG A 60 -11.88 5.69 -34.26
C ARG A 60 -12.02 6.22 -35.68
N SER A 61 -13.23 6.64 -36.04
CA SER A 61 -13.49 7.39 -37.28
C SER A 61 -13.24 8.87 -37.04
N VAL A 62 -12.20 9.42 -37.64
CA VAL A 62 -11.78 10.82 -37.46
C VAL A 62 -12.38 11.68 -38.59
N PRO A 63 -13.23 12.68 -38.31
CA PRO A 63 -13.78 13.54 -39.34
C PRO A 63 -12.69 14.42 -39.97
N GLN A 64 -12.57 14.41 -41.29
CA GLN A 64 -11.64 15.26 -42.04
C GLN A 64 -12.47 16.37 -42.70
N LYS A 65 -12.60 17.52 -42.03
CA LYS A 65 -13.14 18.76 -42.64
C LYS A 65 -12.26 19.93 -42.27
N GLU A 66 -12.16 20.88 -43.19
CA GLU A 66 -11.40 22.11 -43.00
C GLU A 66 -12.01 22.94 -41.85
N GLY A 67 -11.16 23.49 -40.98
CA GLY A 67 -11.58 24.28 -39.81
C GLY A 67 -12.05 23.49 -38.58
N LEU A 68 -12.02 22.15 -38.60
CA LEU A 68 -12.31 21.34 -37.41
C LEU A 68 -11.07 21.04 -36.57
N VAL A 69 -11.16 21.27 -35.26
CA VAL A 69 -10.20 20.76 -34.28
C VAL A 69 -10.83 19.58 -33.55
N ILE A 70 -10.10 18.48 -33.47
CA ILE A 70 -10.62 17.20 -32.96
C ILE A 70 -10.22 17.05 -31.49
N ALA A 71 -11.13 16.47 -30.70
CA ALA A 71 -10.83 16.12 -29.32
C ALA A 71 -9.59 15.21 -29.25
N PRO A 72 -8.61 15.52 -28.38
CA PRO A 72 -7.33 14.84 -28.38
C PRO A 72 -7.40 13.48 -27.66
N ALA A 73 -8.46 13.27 -26.87
CA ALA A 73 -8.71 12.05 -26.11
C ALA A 73 -10.22 11.81 -25.95
N ASP A 74 -10.60 10.55 -25.73
CA ASP A 74 -11.97 10.19 -25.34
C ASP A 74 -12.19 10.60 -23.87
N GLY A 75 -13.25 11.36 -23.60
CA GLY A 75 -13.53 11.86 -22.26
C GLY A 75 -14.75 12.76 -22.17
N ARG A 76 -14.88 13.47 -21.04
CA ARG A 76 -15.87 14.54 -20.86
C ARG A 76 -15.17 15.88 -20.97
N ILE A 77 -15.82 16.83 -21.64
CA ILE A 77 -15.39 18.23 -21.66
C ILE A 77 -15.66 18.81 -20.26
N ILE A 78 -14.61 19.31 -19.61
CA ILE A 78 -14.70 19.89 -18.26
C ILE A 78 -15.11 21.36 -18.34
N SER A 79 -14.44 22.13 -19.21
CA SER A 79 -14.70 23.55 -19.42
C SER A 79 -14.25 23.96 -20.82
N ILE A 80 -14.92 24.98 -21.37
CA ILE A 80 -14.49 25.71 -22.56
C ILE A 80 -14.45 27.17 -22.14
N THR A 81 -13.26 27.77 -22.15
CA THR A 81 -13.04 29.12 -21.65
C THR A 81 -12.48 29.98 -22.79
N PRO A 82 -13.16 31.08 -23.18
CA PRO A 82 -12.61 32.01 -24.15
C PRO A 82 -11.42 32.79 -23.56
N ASP A 83 -10.56 33.30 -24.43
CA ASP A 83 -9.45 34.21 -24.11
C ASP A 83 -8.41 33.67 -23.08
N GLN A 84 -8.24 32.35 -23.01
CA GLN A 84 -7.22 31.74 -22.17
C GLN A 84 -5.82 31.83 -22.81
N SER A 85 -4.85 32.27 -22.02
CA SER A 85 -3.43 32.39 -22.36
C SER A 85 -2.73 31.03 -22.50
N LEU A 86 -1.71 30.98 -23.36
CA LEU A 86 -0.82 29.82 -23.49
C LEU A 86 0.02 29.68 -22.19
N PRO A 87 0.33 28.46 -21.72
CA PRO A 87 1.21 28.27 -20.56
C PRO A 87 2.59 28.91 -20.78
N ASP A 88 3.17 29.52 -19.74
CA ASP A 88 4.46 30.23 -19.81
C ASP A 88 5.58 29.38 -20.43
N GLU A 89 5.59 28.07 -20.12
CA GLU A 89 6.54 27.07 -20.64
C GLU A 89 6.51 26.94 -22.17
N LEU A 90 5.39 27.29 -22.81
CA LEU A 90 5.15 27.19 -24.24
C LEU A 90 5.32 28.54 -24.96
N GLY A 91 5.39 29.64 -24.21
CA GLY A 91 5.44 31.02 -24.72
C GLY A 91 6.83 31.66 -24.68
N ASP A 92 7.88 30.93 -24.31
CA ASP A 92 9.27 31.42 -24.31
C ASP A 92 9.99 31.22 -25.64
N ASP A 93 9.50 30.33 -26.52
CA ASP A 93 10.05 30.08 -27.87
C ASP A 93 9.26 30.80 -28.99
N LEU A 94 8.29 31.65 -28.64
CA LEU A 94 7.46 32.41 -29.59
C LEU A 94 7.84 33.90 -29.53
N ASP A 95 8.15 34.50 -30.69
CA ASP A 95 8.43 35.94 -30.80
C ASP A 95 7.21 36.77 -30.33
N GLU A 96 7.46 37.93 -29.70
CA GLU A 96 6.43 38.79 -29.05
C GLU A 96 5.27 39.24 -29.96
N GLU A 97 5.38 39.04 -31.29
CA GLU A 97 4.33 39.32 -32.27
C GLU A 97 3.28 38.20 -32.42
N GLU A 98 3.51 37.00 -31.88
CA GLU A 98 2.59 35.84 -32.00
C GLU A 98 1.61 35.73 -30.82
N ASN A 99 0.74 36.74 -30.70
CA ASN A 99 -0.62 36.75 -30.16
C ASN A 99 -1.05 35.75 -29.04
N PHE A 100 -0.23 35.49 -28.02
CA PHE A 100 -0.67 34.87 -26.76
C PHE A 100 -0.30 35.79 -25.59
N THR A 101 -1.26 36.05 -24.68
CA THR A 101 -0.98 36.81 -23.46
C THR A 101 -0.33 35.85 -22.45
N LYS A 102 0.66 36.26 -21.62
CA LYS A 102 1.32 35.41 -20.61
C LYS A 102 0.59 35.51 -19.26
N ILE A 103 0.30 34.39 -18.58
CA ILE A 103 -0.28 34.35 -17.21
C ILE A 103 0.15 33.07 -16.46
N LYS A 104 0.50 33.23 -15.17
CA LYS A 104 0.64 32.18 -14.16
C LYS A 104 -0.69 31.45 -13.88
N LEU A 105 -0.77 30.15 -14.14
CA LEU A 105 -1.97 29.33 -13.93
C LEU A 105 -2.02 28.63 -12.55
N ASP A 106 -3.23 28.24 -12.13
CA ASP A 106 -3.62 27.73 -10.81
C ASP A 106 -2.82 26.53 -10.26
N LYS A 107 -2.51 26.63 -8.95
CA LYS A 107 -1.74 25.73 -8.06
C LYS A 107 -2.11 24.24 -8.06
N ALA A 108 -3.23 23.83 -8.67
CA ALA A 108 -3.70 22.44 -8.64
C ALA A 108 -3.07 21.54 -9.73
N SER A 109 -2.35 22.11 -10.71
CA SER A 109 -1.78 21.38 -11.85
C SER A 109 -0.27 21.15 -11.77
N GLU A 110 0.38 21.65 -10.71
CA GLU A 110 1.84 21.75 -10.60
C GLU A 110 2.55 20.46 -10.12
N GLU A 111 1.80 19.45 -9.66
CA GLU A 111 2.37 18.22 -9.06
C GLU A 111 2.56 17.04 -10.02
N ASN A 112 1.97 17.06 -11.22
CA ASN A 112 1.96 15.93 -12.16
C ASN A 112 2.86 16.15 -13.39
N GLU A 113 3.45 15.07 -13.93
CA GLU A 113 4.18 15.14 -15.21
C GLU A 113 3.27 15.74 -16.28
N ARG A 114 3.81 16.72 -17.02
CA ARG A 114 3.12 17.43 -18.09
C ARG A 114 3.91 17.30 -19.38
N SER A 115 3.23 17.02 -20.48
CA SER A 115 3.80 17.06 -21.83
C SER A 115 3.07 18.12 -22.62
N LEU A 116 3.84 19.06 -23.19
CA LEU A 116 3.36 20.16 -23.99
C LEU A 116 3.87 20.00 -25.41
N ALA A 117 2.99 20.21 -26.39
CA ALA A 117 3.34 20.24 -27.79
C ALA A 117 2.70 21.47 -28.44
N LEU A 118 3.53 22.28 -29.09
CA LEU A 118 3.09 23.30 -30.04
C LEU A 118 3.02 22.66 -31.42
N ILE A 119 1.89 22.87 -32.10
CA ILE A 119 1.62 22.30 -33.40
C ILE A 119 1.34 23.44 -34.38
N LYS A 120 2.26 23.65 -35.34
CA LYS A 120 2.13 24.69 -36.37
C LYS A 120 1.30 24.19 -37.57
N THR A 121 0.19 24.84 -37.87
CA THR A 121 -0.71 24.52 -39.00
C THR A 121 -0.19 25.11 -40.32
N ASP A 122 -0.59 24.55 -41.47
CA ASP A 122 -0.25 25.06 -42.81
C ASP A 122 -0.64 26.53 -43.05
N GLN A 123 -1.59 27.05 -42.28
CA GLN A 123 -2.04 28.45 -42.33
C GLN A 123 -1.24 29.38 -41.39
N ASP A 124 -0.01 29.01 -41.01
CA ASP A 124 0.84 29.74 -40.06
C ASP A 124 0.16 30.00 -38.69
N LYS A 125 -0.77 29.13 -38.28
CA LYS A 125 -1.45 29.19 -36.99
C LYS A 125 -0.98 28.10 -36.05
N TYR A 126 -0.81 28.43 -34.77
CA TYR A 126 -0.38 27.47 -33.76
C TYR A 126 -1.55 26.91 -32.95
N VAL A 127 -1.52 25.61 -32.73
CA VAL A 127 -2.42 24.89 -31.82
C VAL A 127 -1.56 24.28 -30.71
N GLY A 128 -1.86 24.64 -29.47
CA GLY A 128 -1.18 24.07 -28.31
C GLY A 128 -1.93 22.86 -27.78
N VAL A 129 -1.21 21.79 -27.42
CA VAL A 129 -1.79 20.62 -26.74
C VAL A 129 -1.00 20.34 -25.46
N SER A 130 -1.72 20.19 -24.36
CA SER A 130 -1.15 19.88 -23.04
C SER A 130 -1.73 18.58 -22.52
N GLN A 131 -0.88 17.60 -22.28
CA GLN A 131 -1.21 16.37 -21.56
C GLN A 131 -0.80 16.51 -20.10
N ILE A 132 -1.74 16.29 -19.18
CA ILE A 132 -1.52 16.38 -17.74
C ILE A 132 -1.76 14.99 -17.13
N ALA A 133 -0.73 14.43 -16.52
CA ALA A 133 -0.83 13.13 -15.87
C ALA A 133 -1.78 13.18 -14.67
N GLY A 134 -2.52 12.10 -14.43
CA GLY A 134 -3.46 12.02 -13.30
C GLY A 134 -2.76 11.58 -12.02
N LEU A 135 -3.41 11.81 -10.87
CA LEU A 135 -2.86 11.54 -9.53
C LEU A 135 -2.38 10.08 -9.31
N ILE A 136 -3.03 9.13 -9.99
CA ILE A 136 -2.73 7.69 -9.91
C ILE A 136 -1.58 7.30 -10.86
N ALA A 137 -1.47 7.99 -11.99
CA ALA A 137 -0.54 7.63 -13.06
C ALA A 137 0.33 8.81 -13.42
N ARG A 138 1.52 8.85 -12.78
CA ARG A 138 2.46 9.98 -12.81
C ARG A 138 3.35 10.05 -14.05
N ARG A 139 3.13 9.20 -15.07
CA ARG A 139 3.96 9.17 -16.28
C ARG A 139 3.15 9.29 -17.55
N ILE A 140 3.62 10.16 -18.45
CA ILE A 140 3.09 10.31 -19.81
C ILE A 140 4.01 9.57 -20.78
N ILE A 141 3.43 8.83 -21.73
CA ILE A 141 4.18 8.25 -22.84
C ILE A 141 3.92 9.12 -24.06
N THR A 142 4.87 9.98 -24.42
CA THR A 142 4.79 10.82 -25.62
C THR A 142 5.46 10.08 -26.78
N THR A 143 4.77 10.00 -27.92
CA THR A 143 5.30 9.38 -29.15
C THR A 143 5.76 10.40 -30.19
N LEU A 144 5.40 11.68 -30.01
CA LEU A 144 5.87 12.80 -30.83
C LEU A 144 7.37 13.03 -30.70
N LYS A 145 8.01 13.34 -31.81
CA LYS A 145 9.37 13.89 -31.85
C LYS A 145 9.37 15.34 -32.33
N GLU A 146 10.41 16.08 -31.96
CA GLU A 146 10.64 17.43 -32.47
C GLU A 146 10.73 17.42 -34.00
N GLU A 147 10.12 18.42 -34.62
CA GLU A 147 10.08 18.58 -36.08
C GLU A 147 9.39 17.46 -36.89
N GLU A 148 8.66 16.55 -36.22
CA GLU A 148 7.90 15.48 -36.89
C GLU A 148 6.56 15.97 -37.44
N ASN A 149 6.30 15.72 -38.73
CA ASN A 149 5.04 16.05 -39.37
C ASN A 149 3.91 15.12 -38.91
N VAL A 150 2.84 15.68 -38.36
CA VAL A 150 1.67 14.90 -37.92
C VAL A 150 0.40 15.28 -38.68
N THR A 151 -0.46 14.28 -38.90
CA THR A 151 -1.77 14.45 -39.54
C THR A 151 -2.91 14.39 -38.51
N VAL A 152 -4.06 14.98 -38.85
CA VAL A 152 -5.26 14.91 -38.02
C VAL A 152 -5.67 13.45 -37.75
N GLY A 153 -5.80 13.09 -36.47
CA GLY A 153 -6.08 11.72 -36.03
C GLY A 153 -4.85 10.86 -35.73
N ASN A 154 -3.64 11.37 -35.97
CA ASN A 154 -2.42 10.66 -35.60
C ASN A 154 -2.28 10.55 -34.06
N ARG A 155 -1.81 9.40 -33.58
CA ARG A 155 -1.62 9.19 -32.14
C ARG A 155 -0.31 9.81 -31.70
N PHE A 156 -0.39 10.77 -30.79
CA PHE A 156 0.75 11.58 -30.37
C PHE A 156 1.25 11.28 -28.94
N GLY A 157 0.46 10.51 -28.18
CA GLY A 157 0.86 9.99 -26.87
C GLY A 157 -0.20 9.09 -26.24
N LEU A 158 0.11 8.59 -25.03
CA LEU A 158 -0.78 7.82 -24.18
C LEU A 158 -0.76 8.38 -22.76
N ILE A 159 -1.93 8.76 -22.27
CA ILE A 159 -2.20 9.17 -20.89
C ILE A 159 -3.10 8.14 -20.20
N ARG A 160 -3.03 8.06 -18.86
CA ARG A 160 -3.65 7.01 -18.06
C ARG A 160 -4.87 7.54 -17.27
N PHE A 161 -5.43 6.71 -16.39
CA PHE A 161 -6.65 7.02 -15.64
C PHE A 161 -6.52 8.29 -14.79
N GLY A 162 -7.52 9.17 -14.89
CA GLY A 162 -7.56 10.44 -14.18
C GLY A 162 -6.68 11.55 -14.79
N SER A 163 -6.10 11.32 -15.97
CA SER A 163 -5.38 12.34 -16.72
C SER A 163 -6.31 13.33 -17.44
N ARG A 164 -5.78 14.51 -17.73
CA ARG A 164 -6.49 15.59 -18.45
C ARG A 164 -5.71 15.96 -19.73
N THR A 165 -6.43 16.44 -20.74
CA THR A 165 -5.80 17.05 -21.92
C THR A 165 -6.46 18.40 -22.20
N ASP A 166 -5.64 19.41 -22.44
CA ASP A 166 -6.08 20.75 -22.82
C ASP A 166 -5.65 21.04 -24.27
N ILE A 167 -6.52 21.72 -25.01
CA ILE A 167 -6.23 22.28 -26.33
C ILE A 167 -6.31 23.79 -26.23
N TYR A 168 -5.26 24.46 -26.71
CA TYR A 168 -5.18 25.91 -26.83
C TYR A 168 -5.32 26.29 -28.30
N LEU A 169 -6.26 27.20 -28.59
CA LEU A 169 -6.55 27.70 -29.93
C LEU A 169 -6.02 29.13 -30.09
N PRO A 170 -5.69 29.56 -31.32
CA PRO A 170 -5.24 30.92 -31.59
C PRO A 170 -6.32 31.96 -31.29
N LYS A 171 -5.92 33.19 -30.92
CA LYS A 171 -6.83 34.30 -30.63
C LYS A 171 -7.80 34.57 -31.79
N GLY A 172 -9.05 34.89 -31.46
CA GLY A 172 -10.11 35.20 -32.42
C GLY A 172 -10.92 34.00 -32.95
N VAL A 173 -10.66 32.78 -32.45
CA VAL A 173 -11.46 31.59 -32.79
C VAL A 173 -12.55 31.35 -31.75
N ASN A 174 -13.82 31.43 -32.16
CA ASN A 174 -14.95 31.02 -31.34
C ASN A 174 -15.12 29.49 -31.39
N ALA A 175 -14.74 28.81 -30.32
CA ALA A 175 -14.87 27.36 -30.22
C ALA A 175 -16.30 26.94 -29.85
N GLN A 176 -16.93 26.11 -30.69
CA GLN A 176 -18.15 25.38 -30.35
C GLN A 176 -17.87 23.89 -30.33
N ALA A 177 -18.16 23.21 -29.22
CA ALA A 177 -17.97 21.78 -29.11
C ALA A 177 -19.23 21.02 -29.57
N GLN A 178 -19.07 20.08 -30.50
CA GLN A 178 -20.14 19.18 -30.94
C GLN A 178 -19.72 17.72 -30.73
N VAL A 179 -20.52 16.97 -30.00
CA VAL A 179 -20.31 15.52 -29.83
C VAL A 179 -20.97 14.81 -31.01
N THR A 180 -20.17 14.22 -31.89
CA THR A 180 -20.68 13.37 -32.98
C THR A 180 -20.64 11.91 -32.54
N THR A 181 -21.81 11.25 -32.46
CA THR A 181 -21.87 9.80 -32.39
C THR A 181 -21.90 9.27 -33.83
N SER A 182 -20.83 8.58 -34.26
CA SER A 182 -20.80 7.96 -35.58
C SER A 182 -21.76 6.76 -35.61
N ARG A 183 -23.02 7.00 -36.00
CA ARG A 183 -23.89 5.95 -36.53
C ARG A 183 -23.57 5.79 -38.01
N PRO A 184 -23.19 4.59 -38.50
CA PRO A 184 -23.13 4.35 -39.93
C PRO A 184 -24.56 4.39 -40.48
N SER A 185 -24.90 5.45 -41.21
CA SER A 185 -26.15 5.54 -41.97
C SER A 185 -26.03 4.67 -43.22
N THR A 186 -26.62 3.48 -43.20
CA THR A 186 -26.92 2.70 -44.41
C THR A 186 -28.36 2.97 -44.84
N LEU A 187 -28.55 3.73 -45.92
CA LEU A 187 -29.75 3.64 -46.77
C LEU A 187 -29.48 4.35 -48.11
N GLY A 188 -29.65 3.62 -49.22
CA GLY A 188 -29.86 4.19 -50.56
C GLY A 188 -28.81 3.86 -51.61
N THR A 189 -28.82 2.63 -52.12
CA THR A 189 -28.20 2.21 -53.38
C THR A 189 -28.83 2.95 -54.56
N GLN A 190 -28.03 3.62 -55.41
CA GLN A 190 -28.14 3.54 -56.88
C GLN A 190 -26.77 3.85 -57.52
N GLN A 191 -26.25 2.87 -58.27
CA GLN A 191 -25.08 2.97 -59.15
C GLN A 191 -25.51 3.51 -60.52
N HIS A 192 -24.75 4.44 -61.09
CA HIS A 192 -24.36 4.37 -62.52
C HIS A 192 -23.08 5.18 -62.83
N PRO A 193 -22.34 4.83 -63.90
CA PRO A 193 -20.87 4.82 -63.88
C PRO A 193 -20.20 5.89 -64.76
N ALA A 194 -18.86 5.91 -64.68
CA ALA A 194 -17.90 6.50 -65.61
C ALA A 194 -17.73 8.04 -65.60
N LYS A 195 -16.58 8.50 -65.09
CA LYS A 195 -15.44 8.91 -65.93
C LYS A 195 -14.28 9.38 -65.04
N GLU A 196 -13.11 8.81 -65.30
CA GLU A 196 -11.84 9.46 -65.02
C GLU A 196 -11.90 10.90 -65.56
N LYS A 197 -11.78 11.85 -64.64
CA LYS A 197 -11.12 13.12 -64.90
C LYS A 197 -10.11 13.29 -63.79
N GLU A 198 -8.84 13.07 -64.16
CA GLU A 198 -7.73 13.77 -63.55
C GLU A 198 -8.07 15.26 -63.53
N SER A 199 -8.41 15.78 -62.36
CA SER A 199 -8.29 17.20 -62.05
C SER A 199 -7.50 17.29 -60.77
N ASN A 200 -6.27 17.77 -60.93
CA ASN A 200 -5.35 18.17 -59.89
C ASN A 200 -6.08 18.94 -58.78
N GLU A 201 -6.32 18.30 -57.64
CA GLU A 201 -6.38 18.98 -56.35
C GLU A 201 -5.33 18.34 -55.45
N THR A 202 -4.19 19.02 -55.42
CA THR A 202 -3.06 18.77 -54.54
C THR A 202 -3.56 18.63 -53.11
N MET A 203 -3.58 17.39 -52.61
CA MET A 203 -3.84 17.10 -51.21
C MET A 203 -2.81 17.81 -50.34
N THR A 204 -3.20 18.92 -49.71
CA THR A 204 -2.37 19.65 -48.77
C THR A 204 -2.15 18.75 -47.55
N LYS A 205 -1.00 18.08 -47.51
CA LYS A 205 -0.51 17.35 -46.34
C LYS A 205 -0.27 18.39 -45.24
N THR A 206 -1.17 18.46 -44.27
CA THR A 206 -0.97 19.32 -43.11
C THR A 206 0.23 18.85 -42.30
N THR A 207 1.27 19.68 -42.33
CA THR A 207 2.63 19.36 -41.94
C THR A 207 2.90 20.10 -40.64
N LEU A 208 2.58 19.44 -39.54
CA LEU A 208 2.55 20.04 -38.21
C LEU A 208 3.93 19.91 -37.52
N LYS A 209 4.64 21.02 -37.25
CA LYS A 209 5.98 21.00 -36.61
C LYS A 209 5.88 21.09 -35.08
N THR A 210 6.53 20.18 -34.35
CA THR A 210 6.50 20.12 -32.86
C THR A 210 7.67 20.86 -32.21
N ILE A 211 7.39 21.71 -31.20
CA ILE A 211 8.36 22.35 -30.29
C ILE A 211 8.06 21.86 -28.86
N THR A 212 9.06 21.30 -28.15
CA THR A 212 8.90 20.75 -26.78
C THR A 212 9.72 21.56 -25.77
N PRO A 213 9.14 22.12 -24.70
CA PRO A 213 9.92 22.81 -23.67
C PRO A 213 10.59 21.84 -22.68
N LYS A 214 11.72 22.28 -22.10
CA LYS A 214 12.56 21.54 -21.15
C LYS A 214 11.82 21.19 -19.84
N THR A 215 11.90 19.93 -19.43
CA THR A 215 11.41 19.43 -18.15
C THR A 215 12.18 20.05 -16.96
N LYS A 216 11.47 20.59 -15.95
CA LYS A 216 12.09 21.12 -14.72
C LYS A 216 12.95 20.06 -14.00
N THR A 217 14.11 20.48 -13.49
CA THR A 217 15.05 19.64 -12.73
C THR A 217 14.48 19.31 -11.34
N LYS A 218 14.60 18.04 -10.94
CA LYS A 218 14.17 17.43 -9.65
C LYS A 218 14.37 18.24 -8.35
N LYS A 219 15.23 19.26 -8.32
CA LYS A 219 15.54 20.06 -7.12
C LYS A 219 14.49 21.11 -6.77
N GLN A 220 13.68 21.58 -7.71
CA GLN A 220 12.69 22.63 -7.46
C GLN A 220 11.30 22.12 -7.06
N ALA A 221 11.04 20.81 -7.17
CA ALA A 221 9.73 20.20 -6.84
C ALA A 221 9.58 19.79 -5.36
N ILE A 222 10.61 20.02 -4.52
CA ILE A 222 10.67 19.49 -3.15
C ILE A 222 10.07 20.47 -2.12
N GLU A 223 9.90 21.76 -2.45
CA GLU A 223 9.51 22.79 -1.47
C GLU A 223 8.00 23.15 -1.41
N GLU A 224 7.13 22.62 -2.28
CA GLU A 224 5.71 23.03 -2.35
C GLU A 224 4.67 21.93 -2.02
N HIS A 225 5.05 20.84 -1.34
CA HIS A 225 4.15 19.71 -1.12
C HIS A 225 3.00 19.99 -0.13
N GLY A 226 1.80 20.21 -0.66
CA GLY A 226 0.52 20.22 0.04
C GLY A 226 -0.34 19.01 -0.31
N SER A 227 -0.45 18.07 0.63
CA SER A 227 -1.63 17.19 0.85
C SER A 227 -2.09 16.16 -0.21
N HIS A 228 -1.20 15.37 -0.81
CA HIS A 228 -1.59 14.06 -1.35
C HIS A 228 -0.67 12.93 -0.89
N LEU A 229 -1.18 12.10 0.03
CA LEU A 229 -0.49 10.89 0.50
C LEU A 229 -0.37 9.91 -0.67
N GLY A 230 0.85 9.63 -1.12
CA GLY A 230 1.08 8.57 -2.09
C GLY A 230 0.56 7.23 -1.54
N LEU A 231 -0.15 6.46 -2.36
CA LEU A 231 -0.79 5.18 -1.95
C LEU A 231 0.19 4.21 -1.25
N HIS A 232 1.47 4.21 -1.64
CA HIS A 232 2.53 3.42 -1.00
C HIS A 232 2.76 3.79 0.47
N LYS A 233 2.45 5.02 0.89
CA LYS A 233 2.52 5.47 2.29
C LYS A 233 1.34 5.00 3.13
N LEU A 234 0.25 4.54 2.51
CA LEU A 234 -0.92 3.99 3.20
C LEU A 234 -0.81 2.48 3.44
N VAL A 235 0.03 1.77 2.68
CA VAL A 235 0.16 0.31 2.76
C VAL A 235 0.46 -0.19 4.17
N PRO A 236 1.43 0.36 4.94
CA PRO A 236 1.69 -0.10 6.30
C PRO A 236 0.47 0.04 7.20
N ASN A 237 -0.21 1.19 7.15
CA ASN A 237 -1.41 1.45 7.96
C ASN A 237 -2.55 0.47 7.62
N VAL A 238 -2.71 0.08 6.35
CA VAL A 238 -3.69 -0.94 5.95
C VAL A 238 -3.34 -2.30 6.55
N ILE A 239 -2.06 -2.67 6.59
CA ILE A 239 -1.61 -3.92 7.22
C ILE A 239 -1.88 -3.88 8.73
N THR A 240 -1.60 -2.77 9.40
CA THR A 240 -1.93 -2.58 10.82
C THR A 240 -3.44 -2.69 11.07
N LEU A 241 -4.28 -2.12 10.20
CA LEU A 241 -5.73 -2.26 10.30
C LEU A 241 -6.19 -3.72 10.11
N MET A 242 -5.52 -4.50 9.26
CA MET A 242 -5.79 -5.94 9.13
C MET A 242 -5.39 -6.70 10.39
N ALA A 243 -4.28 -6.34 11.04
CA ALA A 243 -3.87 -6.94 12.31
C ALA A 243 -4.89 -6.64 13.43
N LEU A 244 -5.34 -5.40 13.52
CA LEU A 244 -6.39 -4.97 14.45
C LEU A 244 -7.70 -5.72 14.19
N ALA A 245 -8.12 -5.85 12.93
CA ALA A 245 -9.31 -6.60 12.56
C ALA A 245 -9.19 -8.08 12.96
N ALA A 246 -8.03 -8.71 12.72
CA ALA A 246 -7.77 -10.08 13.15
C ALA A 246 -7.87 -10.26 14.68
N GLY A 247 -7.36 -9.30 15.46
CA GLY A 247 -7.49 -9.28 16.92
C GLY A 247 -8.93 -9.11 17.40
N LEU A 248 -9.77 -8.32 16.72
CA LEU A 248 -11.21 -8.25 17.02
C LEU A 248 -11.91 -9.56 16.66
N THR A 249 -11.60 -10.13 15.49
CA THR A 249 -12.18 -11.39 15.03
C THR A 249 -11.83 -12.55 15.97
N SER A 250 -10.65 -12.56 16.59
CA SER A 250 -10.31 -13.60 17.56
C SER A 250 -11.20 -13.56 18.80
N ILE A 251 -11.59 -12.37 19.26
CA ILE A 251 -12.53 -12.22 20.38
C ILE A 251 -13.90 -12.76 19.98
N GLN A 252 -14.37 -12.44 18.76
CA GLN A 252 -15.63 -12.99 18.25
C GLN A 252 -15.60 -14.52 18.20
N PHE A 253 -14.53 -15.12 17.66
CA PHE A 253 -14.40 -16.58 17.64
C PHE A 253 -14.38 -17.20 19.04
N ALA A 254 -13.83 -16.52 20.04
CA ALA A 254 -13.88 -16.99 21.42
C ALA A 254 -15.29 -16.93 22.02
N ILE A 255 -16.07 -15.89 21.70
CA ILE A 255 -17.48 -15.80 22.09
C ILE A 255 -18.29 -16.96 21.47
N ASP A 256 -17.98 -17.31 20.22
CA ASP A 256 -18.61 -18.44 19.52
C ASP A 256 -18.09 -19.83 20.00
N GLY A 257 -17.15 -19.87 20.94
CA GLY A 257 -16.53 -21.12 21.41
C GLY A 257 -15.58 -21.79 20.41
N LEU A 258 -15.21 -21.09 19.33
CA LEU A 258 -14.31 -21.55 18.27
C LEU A 258 -12.84 -21.26 18.64
N TRP A 259 -12.36 -21.90 19.72
CA TRP A 259 -11.05 -21.66 20.32
C TRP A 259 -9.87 -21.76 19.35
N GLU A 260 -9.89 -22.76 18.47
CA GLU A 260 -8.85 -22.95 17.45
C GLU A 260 -8.74 -21.72 16.54
N ARG A 261 -9.88 -21.22 16.05
CA ARG A 261 -9.91 -20.06 15.15
C ARG A 261 -9.54 -18.78 15.88
N ALA A 262 -9.92 -18.65 17.15
CA ALA A 262 -9.53 -17.52 17.99
C ALA A 262 -8.00 -17.43 18.11
N VAL A 263 -7.35 -18.54 18.45
CA VAL A 263 -5.88 -18.59 18.56
C VAL A 263 -5.22 -18.34 17.20
N ILE A 264 -5.70 -18.96 16.12
CA ILE A 264 -5.16 -18.77 14.77
C ILE A 264 -5.26 -17.29 14.35
N ALA A 265 -6.36 -16.61 14.66
CA ALA A 265 -6.53 -15.20 14.36
C ALA A 265 -5.50 -14.31 15.09
N ILE A 266 -5.13 -14.63 16.34
CA ILE A 266 -4.03 -13.95 17.04
C ILE A 266 -2.67 -14.23 16.39
N VAL A 267 -2.42 -15.46 15.95
CA VAL A 267 -1.19 -15.80 15.22
C VAL A 267 -1.12 -15.02 13.90
N ILE A 268 -2.23 -14.89 13.18
CA ILE A 268 -2.31 -14.05 11.98
C ILE A 268 -2.03 -12.58 12.32
N ALA A 269 -2.62 -12.06 13.40
CA ALA A 269 -2.33 -10.69 13.85
C ALA A 269 -0.83 -10.48 14.14
N ALA A 270 -0.17 -11.45 14.79
CA ALA A 270 1.28 -11.42 15.04
C ALA A 270 2.12 -11.43 13.76
N VAL A 271 1.70 -12.16 12.73
CA VAL A 271 2.38 -12.13 11.43
C VAL A 271 2.20 -10.77 10.76
N LEU A 272 1.00 -10.20 10.80
CA LEU A 272 0.70 -8.91 10.20
C LEU A 272 1.44 -7.75 10.87
N ASP A 273 1.58 -7.78 12.21
CA ASP A 273 2.39 -6.83 13.02
C ASP A 273 3.89 -6.88 12.72
N VAL A 274 4.41 -8.07 12.35
CA VAL A 274 5.79 -8.14 11.87
C VAL A 274 5.89 -7.53 10.46
N LEU A 275 4.87 -7.70 9.64
CA LEU A 275 4.84 -7.25 8.25
C LEU A 275 4.64 -5.75 8.10
N ASP A 276 3.76 -5.08 8.86
CA ASP A 276 3.56 -3.62 8.77
C ASP A 276 4.81 -2.86 9.24
N GLY A 277 5.43 -3.26 10.36
CA GLY A 277 6.66 -2.68 10.86
C GLY A 277 7.85 -2.92 9.91
N ALA A 278 7.89 -4.06 9.21
CA ALA A 278 8.86 -4.29 8.13
C ALA A 278 8.56 -3.44 6.90
N THR A 279 7.30 -3.36 6.48
CA THR A 279 6.85 -2.63 5.28
C THR A 279 7.03 -1.12 5.43
N ALA A 280 6.73 -0.55 6.59
CA ALA A 280 6.96 0.86 6.91
C ALA A 280 8.44 1.24 6.78
N ARG A 281 9.35 0.35 7.22
CA ARG A 281 10.81 0.53 7.07
C ARG A 281 11.25 0.38 5.62
N LEU A 282 10.74 -0.61 4.90
CA LEU A 282 11.13 -0.88 3.51
C LEU A 282 10.71 0.25 2.56
N LEU A 283 9.53 0.83 2.79
CA LEU A 283 8.95 1.89 1.97
C LEU A 283 9.32 3.31 2.43
N ASN A 284 10.15 3.46 3.47
CA ASN A 284 10.43 4.75 4.13
C ASN A 284 9.14 5.53 4.45
N ALA A 285 8.10 4.81 4.90
CA ALA A 285 6.75 5.32 5.11
C ALA A 285 6.36 5.33 6.60
N GLN A 286 7.32 5.64 7.48
CA GLN A 286 7.05 5.78 8.91
C GLN A 286 6.27 7.07 9.17
N SER A 287 5.12 6.96 9.84
CA SER A 287 4.28 8.10 10.21
C SER A 287 3.95 8.06 11.70
N LYS A 288 3.78 9.23 12.33
CA LYS A 288 3.37 9.32 13.75
C LYS A 288 2.02 8.63 13.97
N PHE A 289 1.06 8.89 13.08
CA PHE A 289 -0.25 8.23 13.12
C PHE A 289 -0.12 6.70 13.02
N GLY A 290 0.71 6.20 12.10
CA GLY A 290 0.95 4.77 11.95
C GLY A 290 1.58 4.14 13.21
N ALA A 291 2.51 4.82 13.87
CA ALA A 291 3.11 4.34 15.12
C ALA A 291 2.12 4.29 16.30
N GLU A 292 1.19 5.24 16.39
CA GLU A 292 0.11 5.19 17.37
C GLU A 292 -0.91 4.09 17.05
N LEU A 293 -1.25 3.94 15.75
CA LEU A 293 -2.15 2.88 15.30
C LEU A 293 -1.56 1.48 15.55
N ASP A 294 -0.26 1.30 15.30
CA ASP A 294 0.53 0.10 15.61
C ASP A 294 0.42 -0.25 17.10
N SER A 295 0.67 0.73 17.96
CA SER A 295 0.55 0.56 19.42
C SER A 295 -0.87 0.22 19.88
N LEU A 296 -1.91 0.83 19.29
CA LEU A 296 -3.31 0.51 19.60
C LEU A 296 -3.69 -0.90 19.11
N SER A 297 -3.24 -1.27 17.92
CA SER A 297 -3.42 -2.60 17.35
C SER A 297 -2.74 -3.67 18.21
N ASP A 298 -1.48 -3.45 18.59
CA ASP A 298 -0.70 -4.30 19.49
C ASP A 298 -1.43 -4.52 20.83
N PHE A 299 -1.93 -3.43 21.43
CA PHE A 299 -2.65 -3.49 22.70
C PHE A 299 -3.90 -4.37 22.60
N LEU A 300 -4.68 -4.19 21.54
CA LEU A 300 -5.88 -4.97 21.30
C LEU A 300 -5.53 -6.44 21.03
N ALA A 301 -4.64 -6.71 20.07
CA ALA A 301 -4.32 -8.05 19.59
C ALA A 301 -3.53 -8.90 20.59
N PHE A 302 -2.63 -8.29 21.38
CA PHE A 302 -1.76 -9.04 22.30
C PHE A 302 -2.00 -8.76 23.78
N GLY A 303 -2.79 -7.72 24.11
CA GLY A 303 -3.23 -7.44 25.48
C GLY A 303 -4.65 -7.89 25.73
N VAL A 304 -5.61 -7.20 25.08
CA VAL A 304 -7.04 -7.37 25.34
C VAL A 304 -7.55 -8.73 24.85
N ALA A 305 -7.32 -9.05 23.58
CA ALA A 305 -7.86 -10.26 22.98
C ALA A 305 -7.39 -11.55 23.69
N PRO A 306 -6.08 -11.74 24.00
CA PRO A 306 -5.64 -12.92 24.74
C PRO A 306 -6.21 -12.99 26.16
N ALA A 307 -6.33 -11.86 26.85
CA ALA A 307 -6.97 -11.81 28.17
C ALA A 307 -8.42 -12.27 28.12
N THR A 308 -9.18 -11.76 27.14
CA THR A 308 -10.58 -12.12 26.93
C THR A 308 -10.74 -13.58 26.52
N ILE A 309 -9.89 -14.08 25.61
CA ILE A 309 -9.91 -15.49 25.18
C ILE A 309 -9.67 -16.41 26.38
N MET A 310 -8.65 -16.14 27.20
CA MET A 310 -8.37 -16.94 28.39
C MET A 310 -9.50 -16.88 29.42
N TYR A 311 -10.15 -15.71 29.55
CA TYR A 311 -11.30 -15.55 30.43
C TYR A 311 -12.49 -16.39 30.00
N LEU A 312 -12.91 -16.26 28.73
CA LEU A 312 -14.04 -16.99 28.16
C LEU A 312 -13.78 -18.49 28.07
N TRP A 313 -12.53 -18.90 27.87
CA TRP A 313 -12.17 -20.31 27.73
C TRP A 313 -12.27 -21.10 29.04
N VAL A 314 -11.74 -20.56 30.14
CA VAL A 314 -11.64 -21.35 31.40
C VAL A 314 -11.76 -20.54 32.69
N LEU A 315 -11.48 -19.23 32.67
CA LEU A 315 -11.46 -18.46 33.93
C LEU A 315 -12.83 -17.92 34.34
N GLU A 316 -13.84 -17.96 33.47
CA GLU A 316 -15.22 -17.60 33.81
C GLU A 316 -15.74 -18.44 35.01
N GLU A 317 -15.40 -19.73 35.05
CA GLU A 317 -15.76 -20.63 36.17
C GLU A 317 -15.11 -20.23 37.49
N SER A 318 -14.01 -19.48 37.46
CA SER A 318 -13.32 -18.95 38.65
C SER A 318 -13.95 -17.67 39.20
N GLY A 319 -15.04 -17.19 38.59
CA GLY A 319 -15.80 -16.01 39.01
C GLY A 319 -14.92 -14.76 39.11
N LYS A 320 -14.96 -14.08 40.27
CA LYS A 320 -14.24 -12.81 40.49
C LYS A 320 -12.73 -12.92 40.30
N ILE A 321 -12.14 -14.06 40.64
CA ILE A 321 -10.67 -14.26 40.54
C ILE A 321 -10.25 -14.31 39.07
N GLY A 322 -11.04 -14.99 38.23
CA GLY A 322 -10.82 -15.05 36.79
C GLY A 322 -10.93 -13.68 36.13
N TRP A 323 -11.93 -12.89 36.54
CA TRP A 323 -12.11 -11.51 36.06
C TRP A 323 -10.91 -10.61 36.43
N ILE A 324 -10.41 -10.71 37.67
CA ILE A 324 -9.23 -9.95 38.11
C ILE A 324 -8.00 -10.34 37.28
N ALA A 325 -7.79 -11.64 37.03
CA ALA A 325 -6.64 -12.10 36.25
C ALA A 325 -6.66 -11.55 34.80
N MET A 326 -7.83 -11.54 34.18
CA MET A 326 -8.05 -10.93 32.86
C MET A 326 -7.72 -9.44 32.85
N LEU A 327 -8.25 -8.68 33.81
CA LEU A 327 -7.99 -7.24 33.93
C LEU A 327 -6.51 -6.93 34.15
N VAL A 328 -5.86 -7.66 35.06
CA VAL A 328 -4.44 -7.46 35.36
C VAL A 328 -3.58 -7.72 34.13
N PHE A 329 -3.87 -8.75 33.35
CA PHE A 329 -3.13 -9.02 32.11
C PHE A 329 -3.31 -7.90 31.07
N ALA A 330 -4.54 -7.44 30.84
CA ALA A 330 -4.81 -6.35 29.90
C ALA A 330 -4.10 -5.06 30.33
N VAL A 331 -4.22 -4.66 31.60
CA VAL A 331 -3.56 -3.46 32.15
C VAL A 331 -2.05 -3.58 32.10
N ALA A 332 -1.49 -4.74 32.43
CA ALA A 332 -0.06 -5.03 32.33
C ALA A 332 0.46 -4.85 30.89
N SER A 333 -0.30 -5.31 29.91
CA SER A 333 0.03 -5.11 28.49
C SER A 333 0.05 -3.63 28.11
N ALA A 334 -0.99 -2.86 28.49
CA ALA A 334 -1.05 -1.43 28.24
C ALA A 334 0.15 -0.68 28.84
N MET A 335 0.50 -0.97 30.11
CA MET A 335 1.64 -0.36 30.79
C MET A 335 2.97 -0.71 30.13
N ARG A 336 3.13 -1.95 29.65
CA ARG A 336 4.34 -2.39 28.94
C ARG A 336 4.50 -1.63 27.61
N LEU A 337 3.42 -1.46 26.85
CA LEU A 337 3.45 -0.71 25.59
C LEU A 337 3.72 0.77 25.83
N ALA A 338 3.03 1.38 26.79
CA ALA A 338 3.25 2.78 27.15
C ALA A 338 4.72 3.03 27.51
N ARG A 339 5.31 2.17 28.35
CA ARG A 339 6.75 2.23 28.69
C ARG A 339 7.64 2.10 27.46
N TYR A 340 7.33 1.16 26.57
CA TYR A 340 8.11 0.94 25.33
C TYR A 340 8.05 2.17 24.40
N ASN A 341 6.92 2.87 24.33
CA ASN A 341 6.76 4.05 23.49
C ASN A 341 7.47 5.30 24.03
N ILE A 342 7.56 5.44 25.35
CA ILE A 342 8.20 6.60 26.00
C ILE A 342 9.68 6.41 26.33
N THR A 343 10.20 5.18 26.29
CA THR A 343 11.62 4.91 26.62
C THR A 343 12.43 4.86 25.32
N PRO A 344 13.05 5.97 24.88
CA PRO A 344 13.93 5.94 23.72
C PRO A 344 15.06 4.94 23.97
N THR A 345 15.35 4.09 22.98
CA THR A 345 16.48 3.14 23.08
C THR A 345 17.75 3.92 23.40
N PRO A 346 18.39 3.70 24.56
CA PRO A 346 19.55 4.48 24.95
C PRO A 346 20.69 4.23 23.95
N LYS A 347 21.34 5.30 23.49
CA LYS A 347 22.47 5.23 22.55
C LYS A 347 23.75 4.69 23.22
N THR A 348 23.80 4.72 24.56
CA THR A 348 24.93 4.30 25.40
C THR A 348 24.45 3.40 26.55
N GLY A 349 25.35 2.62 27.13
CA GLY A 349 25.07 1.74 28.28
C GLY A 349 24.62 0.31 27.94
N VAL A 350 24.52 -0.56 28.96
CA VAL A 350 24.25 -2.01 28.80
C VAL A 350 22.98 -2.33 28.01
N TRP A 351 21.92 -1.53 28.17
CA TRP A 351 20.62 -1.74 27.51
C TRP A 351 20.66 -1.50 25.98
N SER A 352 21.66 -0.75 25.50
CA SER A 352 21.88 -0.54 24.05
C SER A 352 22.31 -1.82 23.31
N LYS A 353 22.75 -2.86 24.03
CA LYS A 353 23.28 -4.13 23.51
C LYS A 353 22.20 -5.19 23.23
N GLY A 354 21.01 -4.77 22.83
CA GLY A 354 19.97 -5.68 22.31
C GLY A 354 19.13 -6.38 23.38
N PHE A 355 18.84 -5.71 24.49
CA PHE A 355 17.91 -6.20 25.52
C PHE A 355 16.66 -5.32 25.63
N PHE A 356 15.52 -5.95 25.91
CA PHE A 356 14.27 -5.29 26.29
C PHE A 356 14.02 -5.47 27.79
N ALA A 357 13.43 -4.46 28.43
CA ALA A 357 12.97 -4.55 29.81
C ALA A 357 11.55 -5.15 29.86
N GLY A 358 11.46 -6.41 30.27
CA GLY A 358 10.24 -7.21 30.30
C GLY A 358 10.00 -8.00 29.02
N VAL A 359 8.99 -8.87 29.05
CA VAL A 359 8.58 -9.67 27.89
C VAL A 359 7.82 -8.81 26.87
N PRO A 360 8.11 -8.89 25.55
CA PRO A 360 7.33 -8.22 24.51
C PRO A 360 5.87 -8.67 24.47
N ALA A 361 4.93 -7.79 24.11
CA ALA A 361 3.49 -8.11 24.15
C ALA A 361 3.09 -9.32 23.28
N PRO A 362 3.54 -9.46 22.02
CA PRO A 362 3.25 -10.66 21.23
C PRO A 362 3.77 -11.95 21.90
N ALA A 363 4.95 -11.90 22.51
CA ALA A 363 5.52 -13.04 23.23
C ALA A 363 4.77 -13.33 24.55
N GLY A 364 4.32 -12.28 25.25
CA GLY A 364 3.49 -12.38 26.45
C GLY A 364 2.13 -13.03 26.17
N ALA A 365 1.50 -12.67 25.05
CA ALA A 365 0.29 -13.33 24.55
C ALA A 365 0.52 -14.81 24.24
N GLY A 366 1.60 -15.12 23.51
CA GLY A 366 1.97 -16.52 23.20
C GLY A 366 2.28 -17.35 24.45
N MET A 367 2.88 -16.76 25.48
CA MET A 367 3.08 -17.39 26.79
C MET A 367 1.75 -17.61 27.52
N ALA A 368 0.87 -16.61 27.53
CA ALA A 368 -0.44 -16.70 28.17
C ALA A 368 -1.29 -17.85 27.58
N PHE A 369 -1.18 -18.09 26.27
CA PHE A 369 -1.88 -19.17 25.59
C PHE A 369 -1.25 -20.57 25.73
N LEU A 370 -0.13 -20.72 26.45
CA LEU A 370 0.47 -22.04 26.64
C LEU A 370 -0.51 -23.11 27.16
N PRO A 371 -1.40 -22.83 28.14
CA PRO A 371 -2.40 -23.79 28.59
C PRO A 371 -3.42 -24.16 27.49
N ILE A 372 -3.91 -23.19 26.71
CA ILE A 372 -4.88 -23.49 25.64
C ILE A 372 -4.23 -24.27 24.49
N PHE A 373 -2.94 -24.06 24.19
CA PHE A 373 -2.22 -24.88 23.19
C PHE A 373 -2.11 -26.34 23.62
N ILE A 374 -1.84 -26.58 24.91
CA ILE A 374 -1.79 -27.94 25.48
C ILE A 374 -3.18 -28.57 25.44
N TRP A 375 -4.22 -27.81 25.77
CA TRP A 375 -5.61 -28.29 25.71
C TRP A 375 -6.04 -28.64 24.29
N LEU A 376 -5.68 -27.84 23.28
CA LEU A 376 -5.97 -28.13 21.87
C LEU A 376 -5.24 -29.38 21.36
N MET A 377 -4.10 -29.74 21.96
CA MET A 377 -3.41 -31.00 21.67
C MET A 377 -4.03 -32.20 22.41
N ALA A 378 -4.49 -31.99 23.65
CA ALA A 378 -5.05 -33.02 24.49
C ALA A 378 -6.25 -32.46 25.30
N PRO A 379 -7.48 -32.49 24.74
CA PRO A 379 -8.64 -31.84 25.34
C PRO A 379 -8.98 -32.30 26.76
N ASN A 380 -8.72 -33.57 27.08
CA ASN A 380 -9.05 -34.16 28.38
C ASN A 380 -7.91 -33.99 29.42
N TYR A 381 -6.81 -33.32 29.06
CA TYR A 381 -5.62 -33.23 29.91
C TYR A 381 -5.91 -32.47 31.22
N PHE A 382 -6.68 -31.38 31.13
CA PHE A 382 -6.99 -30.53 32.29
C PHE A 382 -8.14 -31.06 33.15
N GLU A 383 -9.02 -31.92 32.61
CA GLU A 383 -10.13 -32.53 33.37
C GLU A 383 -9.64 -33.41 34.53
N SER A 384 -8.41 -33.90 34.44
CA SER A 384 -7.77 -34.68 35.51
C SER A 384 -7.36 -33.83 36.73
N PHE A 385 -7.38 -32.50 36.61
CA PHE A 385 -6.91 -31.57 37.64
C PHE A 385 -8.04 -30.66 38.10
N ALA A 386 -8.64 -30.94 39.26
CA ALA A 386 -9.68 -30.10 39.86
C ALA A 386 -9.24 -28.63 40.11
N VAL A 387 -7.94 -28.36 40.14
CA VAL A 387 -7.34 -27.03 40.34
C VAL A 387 -6.86 -26.36 39.05
N ALA A 388 -7.14 -26.95 37.87
CA ALA A 388 -6.68 -26.43 36.58
C ALA A 388 -7.03 -24.95 36.37
N ASN A 389 -8.27 -24.56 36.64
CA ASN A 389 -8.75 -23.19 36.41
C ASN A 389 -7.97 -22.16 37.23
N ILE A 390 -7.66 -22.49 38.50
CA ILE A 390 -6.86 -21.65 39.39
C ILE A 390 -5.42 -21.55 38.88
N LEU A 391 -4.84 -22.68 38.45
CA LEU A 391 -3.48 -22.71 37.89
C LEU A 391 -3.37 -21.86 36.62
N VAL A 392 -4.37 -21.91 35.74
CA VAL A 392 -4.41 -21.04 34.55
C VAL A 392 -4.52 -19.56 34.93
N GLY A 393 -5.32 -19.23 35.95
CA GLY A 393 -5.41 -17.85 36.46
C GLY A 393 -4.08 -17.35 37.02
N LEU A 394 -3.39 -18.17 37.82
CA LEU A 394 -2.06 -17.87 38.34
C LEU A 394 -1.03 -17.76 37.22
N TRP A 395 -1.13 -18.60 36.18
CA TRP A 395 -0.27 -18.53 35.00
C TRP A 395 -0.47 -17.22 34.23
N LEU A 396 -1.72 -16.78 34.06
CA LEU A 396 -2.03 -15.51 33.39
C LEU A 396 -1.46 -14.32 34.20
N MET A 397 -1.61 -14.35 35.52
CA MET A 397 -1.01 -13.36 36.43
C MET A 397 0.52 -13.36 36.37
N PHE A 398 1.13 -14.54 36.29
CA PHE A 398 2.58 -14.67 36.10
C PHE A 398 3.03 -14.02 34.78
N CYS A 399 2.33 -14.29 33.67
CA CYS A 399 2.63 -13.69 32.37
C CYS A 399 2.49 -12.15 32.41
N ALA A 400 1.44 -11.64 33.07
CA ALA A 400 1.24 -10.20 33.28
C ALA A 400 2.43 -9.57 34.06
N GLY A 401 2.85 -10.23 35.14
CA GLY A 401 4.02 -9.82 35.92
C GLY A 401 5.30 -9.79 35.07
N MET A 402 5.51 -10.80 34.21
CA MET A 402 6.68 -10.87 33.33
C MET A 402 6.73 -9.73 32.29
N MET A 403 5.58 -9.29 31.77
CA MET A 403 5.51 -8.17 30.82
C MET A 403 5.87 -6.82 31.47
N VAL A 404 5.38 -6.58 32.69
CA VAL A 404 5.64 -5.32 33.42
C VAL A 404 7.01 -5.33 34.10
N SER A 405 7.57 -6.52 34.39
CA SER A 405 8.86 -6.68 35.03
C SER A 405 10.03 -6.03 34.26
N ARG A 406 11.13 -5.79 34.98
CA ARG A 406 12.40 -5.27 34.43
C ARG A 406 13.35 -6.40 34.01
N ILE A 407 12.82 -7.60 33.78
CA ILE A 407 13.63 -8.75 33.41
C ILE A 407 14.20 -8.51 32.01
N PRO A 408 15.53 -8.54 31.81
CA PRO A 408 16.12 -8.38 30.50
C PRO A 408 15.72 -9.58 29.62
N THR A 409 15.08 -9.30 28.49
CA THR A 409 14.77 -10.27 27.44
C THR A 409 15.49 -9.88 26.15
N TRP A 410 15.82 -10.85 25.29
CA TRP A 410 16.55 -10.55 24.06
C TRP A 410 15.71 -9.80 23.04
N SER A 411 16.30 -8.77 22.44
CA SER A 411 15.75 -8.05 21.31
C SER A 411 16.18 -8.68 20.00
N THR A 412 15.20 -9.04 19.17
CA THR A 412 15.45 -9.55 17.81
C THR A 412 15.97 -8.47 16.86
N LYS A 413 15.84 -7.19 17.21
CA LYS A 413 16.18 -6.06 16.32
C LYS A 413 17.68 -5.87 16.08
N GLN A 414 18.55 -6.44 16.92
CA GLN A 414 20.00 -6.26 16.85
C GLN A 414 20.78 -7.57 16.62
N LEU A 415 20.09 -8.65 16.23
CA LEU A 415 20.75 -9.93 15.94
C LEU A 415 21.57 -9.82 14.64
N LYS A 416 22.88 -9.59 14.77
CA LYS A 416 23.82 -9.67 13.66
C LYS A 416 24.14 -11.14 13.37
N ILE A 417 23.53 -11.69 12.33
CA ILE A 417 23.77 -13.07 11.88
C ILE A 417 25.05 -13.10 11.06
N LYS A 418 25.98 -13.99 11.40
CA LYS A 418 27.17 -14.24 10.59
C LYS A 418 26.76 -14.87 9.25
N SER A 419 27.35 -14.41 8.14
CA SER A 419 26.99 -14.86 6.78
C SER A 419 27.06 -16.38 6.59
N ASN A 420 27.95 -17.08 7.31
CA ASN A 420 28.07 -18.53 7.28
C ASN A 420 26.86 -19.29 7.89
N MET A 421 26.05 -18.65 8.73
CA MET A 421 24.87 -19.23 9.35
C MET A 421 23.57 -18.88 8.61
N ALA A 422 23.63 -18.10 7.54
CA ALA A 422 22.45 -17.67 6.80
C ALA A 422 21.66 -18.84 6.18
N MET A 423 22.35 -19.80 5.56
CA MET A 423 21.71 -20.98 4.95
C MET A 423 21.08 -21.92 5.99
N PRO A 424 21.78 -22.31 7.08
CA PRO A 424 21.15 -23.06 8.18
C PRO A 424 19.96 -22.33 8.80
N LEU A 425 20.06 -21.01 8.98
CA LEU A 425 18.96 -20.21 9.53
C LEU A 425 17.75 -20.19 8.61
N LEU A 426 17.94 -20.02 7.31
CA LEU A 426 16.84 -20.04 6.35
C LEU A 426 16.16 -21.42 6.30
N ALA A 427 16.95 -22.49 6.33
CA ALA A 427 16.42 -23.87 6.41
C ALA A 427 15.65 -24.09 7.72
N PHE A 428 16.16 -23.61 8.86
CA PHE A 428 15.47 -23.66 10.14
C PHE A 428 14.13 -22.90 10.10
N ILE A 429 14.12 -21.68 9.56
CA ILE A 429 12.88 -20.90 9.39
C ILE A 429 11.87 -21.64 8.50
N ALA A 430 12.33 -22.24 7.39
CA ALA A 430 11.44 -23.01 6.50
C ALA A 430 10.82 -24.22 7.20
N VAL A 431 11.62 -24.97 8.00
CA VAL A 431 11.13 -26.08 8.81
C VAL A 431 10.13 -25.59 9.87
N MET A 432 10.41 -24.46 10.53
CA MET A 432 9.49 -23.87 11.50
C MET A 432 8.16 -23.45 10.88
N ILE A 433 8.17 -22.87 9.67
CA ILE A 433 6.95 -22.52 8.93
C ILE A 433 6.17 -23.78 8.57
N ALA A 434 6.84 -24.81 8.04
CA ALA A 434 6.20 -26.08 7.70
C ALA A 434 5.58 -26.76 8.94
N ALA A 435 6.29 -26.74 10.07
CA ALA A 435 5.81 -27.27 11.34
C ALA A 435 4.59 -26.49 11.86
N LEU A 436 4.60 -25.16 11.74
CA LEU A 436 3.47 -24.32 12.15
C LEU A 436 2.21 -24.61 11.31
N ILE A 437 2.36 -24.91 10.02
CA ILE A 437 1.24 -25.27 9.14
C ILE A 437 0.73 -26.69 9.42
N GLN A 438 1.64 -27.66 9.60
CA GLN A 438 1.28 -29.07 9.72
C GLN A 438 0.85 -29.49 11.13
N ALA A 439 1.45 -28.87 12.15
CA ALA A 439 1.25 -29.17 13.56
C ALA A 439 1.30 -27.87 14.39
N PRO A 440 0.28 -27.00 14.29
CA PRO A 440 0.28 -25.68 14.90
C PRO A 440 0.42 -25.74 16.43
N TRP A 441 -0.37 -26.58 17.11
CA TRP A 441 -0.40 -26.62 18.57
C TRP A 441 0.91 -27.12 19.21
N PRO A 442 1.51 -28.24 18.76
CA PRO A 442 2.82 -28.65 19.25
C PRO A 442 3.91 -27.62 18.95
N THR A 443 3.89 -27.01 17.76
CA THR A 443 4.88 -26.01 17.35
C THR A 443 4.80 -24.76 18.23
N LEU A 444 3.61 -24.20 18.43
CA LEU A 444 3.39 -23.04 19.30
C LEU A 444 3.74 -23.35 20.76
N THR A 445 3.41 -24.55 21.24
CA THR A 445 3.80 -25.00 22.60
C THR A 445 5.32 -25.05 22.76
N ILE A 446 6.03 -25.69 21.82
CA ILE A 446 7.49 -25.76 21.84
C ILE A 446 8.11 -24.37 21.75
N MET A 447 7.57 -23.48 20.91
CA MET A 447 8.04 -22.10 20.79
C MET A 447 7.86 -21.34 22.11
N SER A 448 6.68 -21.43 22.76
CA SER A 448 6.43 -20.77 24.04
C SER A 448 7.33 -21.31 25.15
N ILE A 449 7.50 -22.64 25.26
CA ILE A 449 8.39 -23.26 26.25
C ILE A 449 9.85 -22.86 26.00
N THR A 450 10.29 -22.89 24.73
CA THR A 450 11.65 -22.49 24.35
C THR A 450 11.88 -21.03 24.70
N TYR A 451 10.92 -20.15 24.40
CA TYR A 451 11.00 -18.73 24.75
C TYR A 451 11.12 -18.53 26.26
N ILE A 452 10.27 -19.17 27.07
CA ILE A 452 10.36 -19.12 28.54
C ILE A 452 11.73 -19.61 29.03
N ALA A 453 12.22 -20.71 28.47
CA ALA A 453 13.53 -21.27 28.80
C ALA A 453 14.67 -20.31 28.46
N THR A 454 14.53 -19.44 27.46
CA THR A 454 15.54 -18.42 27.13
C THR A 454 15.65 -17.30 28.18
N ILE A 455 14.61 -17.04 28.97
CA ILE A 455 14.58 -15.89 29.89
C ILE A 455 15.68 -16.00 30.98
N PRO A 456 15.87 -17.13 31.69
CA PRO A 456 16.99 -17.30 32.62
C PRO A 456 18.36 -17.13 31.97
N PHE A 457 18.53 -17.53 30.71
CA PHE A 457 19.80 -17.32 29.98
C PHE A 457 20.01 -15.84 29.64
N SER A 458 18.95 -15.14 29.26
CA SER A 458 19.00 -13.69 28.99
C SER A 458 19.41 -12.92 30.25
N ILE A 459 18.85 -13.27 31.42
CA ILE A 459 19.23 -12.69 32.72
C ILE A 459 20.72 -12.91 33.02
N ARG A 460 21.20 -14.16 32.90
CA ARG A 460 22.62 -14.48 33.15
C ARG A 460 23.55 -13.75 32.18
N HIS A 461 23.17 -13.67 30.92
CA HIS A 461 23.95 -12.97 29.90
C HIS A 461 24.00 -11.46 30.17
N PHE A 462 22.87 -10.86 30.53
CA PHE A 462 22.79 -9.46 30.91
C PHE A 462 23.67 -9.17 32.12
N GLN A 463 23.56 -9.95 33.20
CA GLN A 463 24.39 -9.82 34.40
C GLN A 463 25.89 -9.91 34.10
N LYS A 464 26.29 -10.78 33.17
CA LYS A 464 27.68 -10.88 32.72
C LYS A 464 28.15 -9.59 32.06
N ILE A 465 27.34 -9.02 31.15
CA ILE A 465 27.67 -7.76 30.46
C ILE A 465 27.73 -6.58 31.44
N VAL A 466 26.81 -6.50 32.41
CA VAL A 466 26.85 -5.47 33.47
C VAL A 466 28.13 -5.57 34.30
N LYS A 467 28.54 -6.78 34.66
CA LYS A 467 29.78 -7.01 35.42
C LYS A 467 31.02 -6.60 34.62
N GLU A 468 31.00 -6.82 33.31
CA GLU A 468 32.09 -6.43 32.41
C GLU A 468 32.13 -4.91 32.16
N SER A 469 30.99 -4.21 32.17
CA SER A 469 30.93 -2.77 31.90
C SER A 469 31.25 -1.86 33.09
N LYS A 470 31.30 -2.39 34.33
CA LYS A 470 31.47 -1.62 35.59
C LYS A 470 30.49 -0.43 35.74
N GLU A 471 29.36 -0.47 35.03
CA GLU A 471 28.40 0.62 34.96
C GLU A 471 27.40 0.50 36.14
N LYS A 472 27.22 1.56 36.93
CA LYS A 472 26.11 1.64 37.89
C LYS A 472 24.83 1.92 37.11
N ILE A 473 24.00 0.89 36.94
CA ILE A 473 22.68 1.05 36.34
C ILE A 473 21.76 1.63 37.42
N ASP A 474 21.36 2.89 37.26
CA ASP A 474 20.25 3.42 38.04
C ASP A 474 18.93 2.83 37.50
N LEU A 475 18.27 2.05 38.34
CA LEU A 475 17.04 1.33 38.00
C LEU A 475 15.80 2.22 38.19
N GLY A 476 15.95 3.43 38.74
CA GLY A 476 14.87 4.40 38.96
C GLY A 476 14.37 5.04 37.67
N ASP A 477 15.26 5.57 36.84
CA ASP A 477 14.93 6.40 35.68
C ASP A 477 14.19 5.63 34.56
N LEU A 478 14.43 4.33 34.45
CA LEU A 478 13.77 3.47 33.46
C LEU A 478 12.30 3.17 33.81
N ALA A 479 11.84 3.50 35.02
CA ALA A 479 10.52 3.13 35.52
C ALA A 479 9.37 4.01 34.99
N LEU A 480 9.65 5.28 34.70
CA LEU A 480 8.66 6.28 34.28
C LEU A 480 8.94 6.89 32.91
N GLY A 481 10.00 6.45 32.21
CA GLY A 481 10.45 7.11 30.98
C GLY A 481 10.91 8.55 31.22
N VAL A 482 11.14 8.93 32.47
CA VAL A 482 11.73 10.21 32.86
C VAL A 482 13.23 10.03 32.71
N SER A 483 13.73 10.17 31.47
CA SER A 483 15.08 10.66 31.32
C SER A 483 15.02 12.14 31.66
N ASP A 484 15.26 12.50 32.92
CA ASP A 484 15.72 13.86 33.16
C ASP A 484 16.98 14.02 32.31
N GLY A 485 16.93 15.02 31.43
CA GLY A 485 18.04 15.35 30.56
C GLY A 485 19.29 15.46 31.42
N ILE A 486 20.36 14.83 30.93
CA ILE A 486 21.75 15.06 31.29
C ILE A 486 21.87 16.33 32.13
N SER A 487 22.03 16.19 33.45
CA SER A 487 22.60 17.27 34.22
C SER A 487 24.03 17.40 33.73
N ASP A 488 24.29 18.46 32.98
CA ASP A 488 25.63 19.00 32.81
C ASP A 488 26.15 19.33 34.21
N HIS A 489 26.76 18.34 34.85
CA HIS A 489 27.71 18.58 35.93
C HIS A 489 29.09 18.74 35.31
N ASP A 490 29.28 19.88 34.67
CA ASP A 490 30.57 20.56 34.64
C ASP A 490 30.54 21.62 35.75
N GLU A 491 31.16 21.30 36.89
CA GLU A 491 32.03 22.19 37.68
C GLU A 491 32.75 21.40 38.79
#